data_AF-A0A8T7A3T2-F1
#
_entry.id   AF-A0A8T7A3T2-F1
#
_cell.length_a   1.000
_cell.length_b   1.000
_cell.length_c   1.000
_cell.angle_alpha   90.00
_cell.angle_beta   90.00
_cell.angle_gamma   90.00
#
_symmetry.space_group_name_H-M   'P 1'
#
loop_
_entity.id
_entity.type
_entity.pdbx_description
1 polymer ?
#
loop_
_entity_poly.entity_id
_entity_poly.type
_entity_poly.pdbx_seq_one_letter_code
_entity_poly.pdbx_strand_id
1 'polypeptide(L)' 'DNVLGKNIEAAMEIVIDGLTKEDVSLAMYRGIEAICDLGKSQGIEKITGGNYGGNLGPHHFHLREIMNESYNRYI' A
#
# COMPACT_ATOMS: atom_id res chain seq x y z
N ASP A 1 -12.36 3.68 -21.30
CA ASP A 1 -10.99 3.95 -20.82
C ASP A 1 -10.83 3.48 -19.39
N ASN A 2 -9.77 2.72 -19.11
CA ASN A 2 -9.38 2.39 -17.74
C ASN A 2 -8.20 3.27 -17.31
N VAL A 3 -7.92 3.32 -16.01
CA VAL A 3 -6.83 4.13 -15.44
C VAL A 3 -5.50 3.38 -15.35
N LEU A 4 -5.41 2.17 -15.92
CA LEU A 4 -4.21 1.34 -15.85
C LEU A 4 -3.19 1.76 -16.91
N GLY A 5 -1.91 1.53 -16.60
CA GLY A 5 -0.85 1.69 -17.60
C GLY A 5 -1.01 0.64 -18.71
N LYS A 6 -0.50 0.95 -19.91
CA LYS A 6 -0.64 0.08 -21.09
C LYS A 6 -0.14 -1.35 -20.90
N ASN A 7 0.78 -1.57 -19.97
CA ASN A 7 1.41 -2.87 -19.71
C ASN A 7 0.85 -3.56 -18.45
N ILE A 8 -0.28 -3.09 -17.91
CA ILE A 8 -0.91 -3.64 -16.71
C ILE A 8 -2.19 -4.35 -17.11
N GLU A 9 -2.22 -5.67 -16.93
CA GLU A 9 -3.35 -6.53 -17.32
C GLU A 9 -4.35 -6.73 -16.18
N ALA A 10 -3.90 -6.62 -14.94
CA ALA A 10 -4.72 -6.83 -13.75
C ALA A 10 -4.33 -5.88 -12.62
N ALA A 11 -5.29 -5.59 -11.75
CA ALA A 11 -5.07 -4.94 -10.46
C ALA A 11 -5.70 -5.81 -9.37
N MET A 12 -4.99 -5.95 -8.25
CA MET A 12 -5.46 -6.66 -7.07
C MET A 12 -5.52 -5.69 -5.90
N GLU A 13 -6.54 -5.83 -5.06
CA GLU A 13 -6.72 -5.00 -3.87
C GLU A 13 -6.62 -5.86 -2.61
N ILE A 14 -5.88 -5.35 -1.63
CA ILE A 14 -5.78 -5.91 -0.29
C ILE A 14 -6.41 -4.90 0.67
N VAL A 15 -7.49 -5.31 1.35
CA VAL A 15 -8.18 -4.50 2.35
C VAL A 15 -7.80 -5.00 3.74
N ILE A 16 -7.47 -4.09 4.64
CA ILE A 16 -6.96 -4.39 5.98
C ILE A 16 -7.81 -3.64 7.01
N ASP A 17 -8.38 -4.40 7.95
CA ASP A 17 -8.95 -3.88 9.19
C ASP A 17 -8.00 -4.14 10.35
N GLY A 18 -7.96 -3.23 11.33
CA GLY A 18 -7.11 -3.33 12.51
C GLY A 18 -7.76 -2.70 13.74
N LEU A 19 -7.26 -3.05 14.92
CA LEU A 19 -7.77 -2.52 16.19
C LEU A 19 -7.28 -1.07 16.43
N THR A 20 -6.10 -0.73 15.90
CA THR A 20 -5.51 0.60 15.99
C THR A 20 -5.01 1.08 14.62
N LYS A 21 -4.75 2.39 14.48
CA LYS A 21 -4.15 2.97 13.27
C LYS A 21 -2.75 2.39 13.04
N GLU A 22 -2.02 2.15 14.12
CA GLU A 22 -0.66 1.61 14.13
C GLU A 22 -0.65 0.16 13.60
N ASP A 23 -1.63 -0.67 13.98
CA ASP A 23 -1.76 -2.04 13.47
C ASP A 23 -1.95 -2.06 11.95
N VAL A 24 -2.85 -1.21 11.43
CA VAL A 24 -3.12 -1.09 9.99
C VAL A 24 -1.88 -0.56 9.26
N SER A 25 -1.23 0.48 9.78
CA SER A 25 0.00 1.04 9.21
C SER A 25 1.11 -0.01 9.13
N LEU A 26 1.30 -0.80 10.19
CA LEU A 26 2.29 -1.86 10.24
C LEU A 26 1.97 -3.00 9.25
N ALA A 27 0.70 -3.42 9.17
CA ALA A 27 0.27 -4.44 8.22
C ALA A 27 0.48 -3.98 6.76
N MET A 28 0.15 -2.72 6.45
CA MET A 28 0.44 -2.12 5.15
C MET A 28 1.93 -2.12 4.83
N TYR A 29 2.78 -1.69 5.78
CA TYR A 29 4.24 -1.70 5.61
C TYR A 29 4.75 -3.10 5.27
N ARG A 30 4.39 -4.11 6.06
CA ARG A 30 4.87 -5.49 5.86
C ARG A 30 4.36 -6.11 4.56
N GLY A 31 3.12 -5.84 4.18
CA GLY A 31 2.59 -6.30 2.89
C GLY A 31 3.31 -5.64 1.70
N ILE A 32 3.58 -4.34 1.78
CA ILE A 32 4.31 -3.60 0.75
C ILE A 32 5.77 -4.06 0.65
N GLU A 33 6.43 -4.26 1.78
CA GLU A 33 7.80 -4.80 1.85
C GLU A 33 7.87 -6.17 1.16
N ALA A 34 6.98 -7.10 1.53
CA ALA A 34 6.96 -8.44 0.96
C ALA A 34 6.71 -8.47 -0.57
N ILE A 35 5.81 -7.63 -1.09
CA ILE A 35 5.55 -7.59 -2.54
C ILE A 35 6.69 -6.88 -3.31
N CYS A 36 7.38 -5.94 -2.65
CA CYS A 36 8.58 -5.32 -3.21
C CYS A 36 9.76 -6.29 -3.27
N ASP A 37 9.90 -7.18 -2.28
CA ASP A 37 10.93 -8.23 -2.27
C ASP A 37 10.75 -9.23 -3.43
N LEU A 38 9.51 -9.50 -3.85
CA LEU A 38 9.23 -10.26 -5.08
C LEU A 38 9.62 -9.47 -6.35
N GLY A 39 9.25 -8.19 -6.38
CA GLY A 39 9.71 -7.21 -7.36
C GLY A 39 9.21 -7.42 -8.80
N LYS A 40 9.77 -6.62 -9.72
CA LYS A 40 9.35 -6.56 -11.13
C LYS A 40 9.53 -7.88 -11.88
N SER A 41 10.52 -8.69 -11.52
CA SER A 41 10.77 -9.99 -12.14
C SER A 41 9.64 -10.99 -11.92
N GLN A 42 8.75 -10.74 -10.96
CA GLN A 42 7.55 -11.56 -10.70
C GLN A 42 6.27 -10.87 -11.18
N GLY A 43 6.38 -9.84 -12.02
CA GLY A 43 5.22 -9.14 -12.61
C GLY A 43 4.65 -8.00 -11.75
N ILE A 44 5.31 -7.62 -10.65
CA ILE A 44 4.86 -6.50 -9.80
C ILE A 44 5.32 -5.17 -10.42
N GLU A 45 4.39 -4.42 -11.00
CA GLU A 45 4.73 -3.16 -11.68
C GLU A 45 4.55 -1.91 -10.80
N LYS A 46 3.47 -1.84 -10.01
CA LYS A 46 3.15 -0.65 -9.20
C LYS A 46 2.29 -1.00 -7.99
N ILE A 47 2.51 -0.25 -6.91
CA ILE A 47 1.70 -0.26 -5.69
C ILE A 47 1.03 1.12 -5.56
N THR A 48 -0.23 1.14 -5.13
CA THR A 48 -1.01 2.37 -4.89
C THR A 48 -2.00 2.14 -3.73
N GLY A 49 -2.57 3.23 -3.21
CA GLY A 49 -3.67 3.18 -2.24
C GLY A 49 -4.96 3.76 -2.85
N GLY A 50 -6.06 3.02 -2.73
CA GLY A 50 -7.40 3.54 -3.01
C GLY A 50 -7.82 4.59 -1.99
N ASN A 51 -8.53 5.63 -2.43
CA ASN A 51 -9.05 6.67 -1.53
C ASN A 51 -10.32 7.32 -2.09
N TYR A 52 -11.08 7.98 -1.22
CA TYR A 52 -12.33 8.69 -1.55
C TYR A 52 -12.15 10.22 -1.58
N GLY A 53 -10.97 10.73 -1.95
CA GLY A 53 -10.71 12.17 -2.01
C GLY A 53 -10.50 12.86 -0.66
N GLY A 54 -10.31 12.09 0.42
CA GLY A 54 -9.89 12.59 1.74
C GLY A 54 -11.00 13.07 2.69
N ASN A 55 -12.25 13.18 2.23
CA ASN A 55 -13.34 13.76 3.03
C ASN A 55 -14.26 12.75 3.72
N LEU A 56 -14.13 11.45 3.42
CA LEU A 56 -15.03 10.41 3.93
C LEU A 56 -14.52 9.74 5.21
N GLY A 57 -13.25 9.33 5.22
CA GLY A 57 -12.66 8.56 6.32
C GLY A 57 -11.80 9.43 7.24
N PRO A 58 -11.80 9.16 8.56
CA PRO A 58 -11.01 9.93 9.53
C PRO A 58 -9.50 9.61 9.50
N HIS A 59 -9.11 8.49 8.89
CA HIS A 59 -7.71 8.04 8.82
C HIS A 59 -7.20 8.09 7.38
N HIS A 60 -6.07 8.76 7.18
CA HIS A 60 -5.36 8.81 5.91
C HIS A 60 -4.02 8.09 6.08
N PHE A 61 -3.79 7.07 5.25
CA PHE A 61 -2.61 6.21 5.29
C PHE A 61 -1.71 6.53 4.08
N HIS A 62 -0.87 7.55 4.21
CA HIS A 62 0.03 7.94 3.13
C HIS A 62 1.18 6.93 2.98
N LEU A 63 1.24 6.23 1.84
CA LEU A 63 2.24 5.17 1.62
C LEU A 63 3.69 5.64 1.84
N ARG A 64 4.01 6.89 1.48
CA ARG A 64 5.36 7.44 1.71
C ARG A 64 5.70 7.54 3.19
N GLU A 65 4.75 7.95 4.03
CA GLU A 65 4.94 8.03 5.48
C GLU A 65 5.07 6.64 6.07
N ILE A 66 4.19 5.71 5.67
CA ILE A 66 4.24 4.30 6.09
C ILE A 66 5.61 3.68 5.84
N MET A 67 6.16 3.87 4.63
CA MET A 67 7.46 3.30 4.26
C MET A 67 8.63 3.98 4.97
N ASN A 68 8.53 5.26 5.33
CA ASN A 68 9.59 5.98 6.03
C ASN A 68 9.57 5.71 7.55
N GLU A 69 8.41 5.85 8.19
CA GLU A 69 8.27 5.76 9.66
C GLU A 69 8.40 4.33 10.17
N SER A 70 7.82 3.37 9.46
CA SER A 70 7.85 1.97 9.89
C SER A 70 9.25 1.38 9.77
N TYR A 71 10.00 1.73 8.71
CA TYR A 71 11.40 1.34 8.57
C TYR A 71 12.24 1.79 9.78
N ASN A 72 12.09 3.07 10.18
CA ASN A 72 12.82 3.64 11.32
C ASN A 72 12.47 3.01 12.67
N ARG A 73 11.36 2.28 12.79
CA ARG A 73 10.97 1.58 14.02
C ARG A 73 11.63 0.19 14.14
N TYR A 74 12.18 -0.34 13.05
CA TYR A 74 12.80 -1.67 12.99
C TYR A 74 14.34 -1.66 13.02
N ILE A 75 14.96 -0.48 13.01
CA ILE A 75 16.39 -0.23 13.23
C ILE A 75 16.59 0.57 14.51
#